data_AF-A0A3A5V9Y7-F1
#
_entry.id   AF-A0A3A5V9Y7-F1
#
_cell.length_a   1.000
_cell.length_b   1.000
_cell.length_c   1.000
_cell.angle_alpha   90.00
_cell.angle_beta   90.00
_cell.angle_gamma   90.00
#
_symmetry.space_group_name_H-M   'P 1'
#
loop_
_entity.id
_entity.type
_entity.pdbx_description
1 polymer ?
#
loop_
_entity_poly.entity_id
_entity_poly.type
_entity_poly.pdbx_seq_one_letter_code
_entity_poly.pdbx_strand_id
1 'polypeptide(L)'
;MVEGHPIVWVKKKPGAYRTVADEQGIRLEPSGSPVLRVMASIFVLSLAYSSAMFSVGLLQDGGESEMESPGVTGCWEYQTEILLGANPTYCFDGTYSAAIELKTSEDQHIRESGEDQEYGGTYVSEYRWEDVDDSVVYGFVSEERYNCYRYIPEFVLADNWVVEDFADDFEYPDWCGSAVENQDSRVYEEGAHPYDDVWMYAAHDVGAMTTFLDAHKTTEDRTYHRHYVAKSFVEWERAEWGAEGDFPSEMVICSVPLTLVLLFAADTRRRVFVVDRGAKSIIRKRRGPFPSFSKTWSDVDFSATTVVRSVREKQHSTAATEDSPAEHWTTNHPGLNIVIRYGQHQQVLLFFEDGGNVNVHAQVISDFMAAIGLEFQAVRISNPDAELYARPTLQYLAESNGVSKWDDHTANFIITWYYESDPNFIEKYPQFEEDPEFMLEPHGDRPFKAMYIRPLYEGAGLTTVRSTEEAQRLLDHLLALRDEETKEKEKENHAEKAAEGGAVDEIEPSEYPASMNNGGPWGYGPTEEETAQSTVSKDDESTESPPMDSFWTRDDSGNEDAE
;
A
#
# COMPACT_ATOMS: atom_id res chain seq x y z
N MET A 1 7.92 28.49 12.03
CA MET A 1 7.43 27.59 10.95
C MET A 1 5.95 27.90 10.67
N VAL A 2 5.35 27.39 9.58
CA VAL A 2 3.89 27.47 9.35
C VAL A 2 3.28 26.08 9.51
N GLU A 3 2.52 25.89 10.58
CA GLU A 3 1.84 24.64 10.87
C GLU A 3 0.65 24.39 9.92
N GLY A 4 0.38 23.11 9.66
CA GLY A 4 -0.75 22.64 8.87
C GLY A 4 -0.38 22.07 7.50
N HIS A 5 -1.13 21.04 7.07
CA HIS A 5 -0.99 20.41 5.76
C HIS A 5 -1.69 21.25 4.65
N PRO A 6 -1.12 21.31 3.43
CA PRO A 6 -1.70 22.04 2.32
C PRO A 6 -2.86 21.27 1.69
N ILE A 7 -3.94 21.96 1.28
CA ILE A 7 -5.09 21.32 0.61
C ILE A 7 -4.71 20.75 -0.78
N VAL A 8 -3.72 21.36 -1.45
CA VAL A 8 -3.04 20.81 -2.63
C VAL A 8 -1.54 21.11 -2.55
N TRP A 9 -0.73 20.08 -2.81
CA TRP A 9 0.70 20.18 -3.08
C TRP A 9 0.93 20.31 -4.60
N VAL A 10 1.64 21.35 -5.01
CA VAL A 10 2.07 21.59 -6.39
C VAL A 10 3.55 21.22 -6.48
N LYS A 11 3.86 20.14 -7.20
CA LYS A 11 5.24 19.67 -7.43
C LYS A 11 6.03 20.66 -8.30
N LYS A 12 7.36 20.68 -8.13
CA LYS A 12 8.35 21.45 -8.91
C LYS A 12 8.35 21.08 -10.41
N LYS A 13 7.32 21.49 -11.14
CA LYS A 13 7.17 21.30 -12.59
C LYS A 13 6.59 22.57 -13.22
N PRO A 14 7.37 23.29 -14.07
CA PRO A 14 6.91 24.49 -14.75
C PRO A 14 5.60 24.27 -15.50
N GLY A 15 4.69 25.23 -15.41
CA GLY A 15 3.40 25.19 -16.11
C GLY A 15 2.44 24.05 -15.69
N ALA A 16 2.70 23.29 -14.61
CA ALA A 16 1.86 22.17 -14.18
C ALA A 16 0.46 22.59 -13.66
N TYR A 17 0.26 23.87 -13.37
CA TYR A 17 -1.03 24.51 -13.11
C TYR A 17 -1.14 25.78 -13.93
N ARG A 18 -2.37 26.25 -14.13
CA ARG A 18 -2.66 27.52 -14.80
C ARG A 18 -3.92 28.17 -14.25
N THR A 19 -4.02 29.46 -14.50
CA THR A 19 -5.06 30.37 -14.04
C THR A 19 -5.97 30.71 -15.21
N VAL A 20 -7.29 30.70 -15.00
CA VAL A 20 -8.29 30.91 -16.05
C VAL A 20 -9.42 31.77 -15.48
N ALA A 21 -9.67 32.94 -16.06
CA ALA A 21 -10.81 33.78 -15.74
C ALA A 21 -12.01 33.43 -16.64
N ASP A 22 -13.22 33.37 -16.07
CA ASP A 22 -14.47 33.21 -16.81
C ASP A 22 -15.67 33.80 -16.03
N GLU A 23 -16.88 33.59 -16.55
CA GLU A 23 -18.16 34.03 -15.94
C GLU A 23 -18.37 33.53 -14.50
N GLN A 24 -17.78 32.38 -14.12
CA GLN A 24 -17.85 31.83 -12.76
C GLN A 24 -16.77 32.37 -11.81
N GLY A 25 -16.01 33.39 -12.20
CA GLY A 25 -14.89 33.94 -11.44
C GLY A 25 -13.53 33.47 -11.97
N ILE A 26 -12.50 33.45 -11.12
CA ILE A 26 -11.15 33.05 -11.53
C ILE A 26 -10.82 31.67 -10.97
N ARG A 27 -10.32 30.79 -11.83
CA ARG A 27 -10.06 29.38 -11.52
C ARG A 27 -8.58 29.04 -11.59
N LEU A 28 -8.10 28.25 -10.62
CA LEU A 28 -6.84 27.53 -10.71
C LEU A 28 -7.10 26.08 -11.12
N GLU A 29 -6.51 25.62 -12.23
CA GLU A 29 -6.63 24.23 -12.71
C GLU A 29 -5.27 23.61 -13.06
N PRO A 30 -5.09 22.27 -12.90
CA PRO A 30 -3.89 21.59 -13.34
C PRO A 30 -3.80 21.54 -14.87
N SER A 31 -2.61 21.77 -15.40
CA SER A 31 -2.26 21.67 -16.82
C SER A 31 -1.89 20.24 -17.19
N GLY A 32 -2.33 19.80 -18.36
CA GLY A 32 -2.03 18.46 -18.89
C GLY A 32 -2.89 18.12 -20.09
N SER A 33 -2.49 17.11 -20.86
CA SER A 33 -3.25 16.66 -22.03
C SER A 33 -4.65 16.19 -21.61
N PRO A 34 -5.72 16.62 -22.31
CA PRO A 34 -7.06 16.09 -22.09
C PRO A 34 -7.20 14.66 -22.63
N VAL A 35 -6.51 14.32 -23.72
CA VAL A 35 -6.74 13.11 -24.54
C VAL A 35 -6.60 11.84 -23.71
N LEU A 36 -5.46 11.68 -23.03
CA LEU A 36 -5.16 10.45 -22.26
C LEU A 36 -6.14 10.26 -21.08
N ARG A 37 -6.65 11.36 -20.49
CA ARG A 37 -7.70 11.30 -19.46
C ARG A 37 -9.07 10.97 -20.04
N VAL A 38 -9.40 11.47 -21.24
CA VAL A 38 -10.64 11.11 -21.94
C VAL A 38 -10.65 9.63 -22.28
N MET A 39 -9.55 9.08 -22.82
CA MET A 39 -9.44 7.63 -23.09
C MET A 39 -9.59 6.80 -21.81
N ALA A 40 -8.92 7.17 -20.72
CA ALA A 40 -9.09 6.51 -19.42
C ALA A 40 -10.53 6.61 -18.88
N SER A 41 -11.20 7.75 -19.10
CA SER A 41 -12.61 7.92 -18.70
C SER A 41 -13.53 7.00 -19.51
N ILE A 42 -13.34 6.92 -20.83
CA ILE A 42 -14.12 6.05 -21.72
C ILE A 42 -13.92 4.58 -21.34
N PHE A 43 -12.69 4.16 -21.05
CA PHE A 43 -12.40 2.81 -20.58
C PHE A 43 -13.12 2.48 -19.26
N VAL A 44 -12.99 3.33 -18.23
CA VAL A 44 -13.67 3.09 -16.94
C VAL A 44 -15.20 3.21 -17.06
N LEU A 45 -15.73 4.05 -17.96
CA LEU A 45 -17.16 4.06 -18.29
C LEU A 45 -17.62 2.77 -18.97
N SER A 46 -16.80 2.16 -19.85
CA SER A 46 -17.14 0.86 -20.45
C SER A 46 -17.16 -0.26 -19.41
N LEU A 47 -16.22 -0.26 -18.45
CA LEU A 47 -16.24 -1.18 -17.31
C LEU A 47 -17.49 -0.97 -16.43
N ALA A 48 -17.82 0.29 -16.10
CA ALA A 48 -19.03 0.62 -15.33
C ALA A 48 -20.33 0.23 -16.07
N TYR A 49 -20.35 0.34 -17.40
CA TYR A 49 -21.48 -0.11 -18.22
C TYR A 49 -21.60 -1.64 -18.19
N SER A 50 -20.50 -2.38 -18.37
CA SER A 50 -20.50 -3.84 -18.29
C SER A 50 -20.92 -4.34 -16.90
N SER A 51 -20.43 -3.73 -15.81
CA SER A 51 -20.84 -4.10 -14.45
C SER A 51 -22.29 -3.73 -14.15
N ALA A 52 -22.81 -2.62 -14.70
CA ALA A 52 -24.22 -2.27 -14.62
C ALA A 52 -25.10 -3.28 -15.39
N MET A 53 -24.73 -3.65 -16.63
CA MET A 53 -25.46 -4.63 -17.43
C MET A 53 -25.45 -6.03 -16.78
N PHE A 54 -24.33 -6.44 -16.19
CA PHE A 54 -24.23 -7.67 -15.38
C PHE A 54 -25.17 -7.62 -14.17
N SER A 55 -25.19 -6.49 -13.44
CA SER A 55 -26.12 -6.27 -12.32
C SER A 55 -27.59 -6.32 -12.74
N VAL A 56 -27.91 -5.84 -13.94
CA VAL A 56 -29.28 -5.92 -14.50
C VAL A 56 -29.63 -7.36 -14.88
N GLY A 57 -28.70 -8.14 -15.45
CA GLY A 57 -28.92 -9.56 -15.72
C GLY A 57 -29.26 -10.36 -14.45
N LEU A 58 -28.44 -10.21 -13.41
CA LEU A 58 -28.68 -10.82 -12.09
C LEU A 58 -30.05 -10.46 -11.49
N LEU A 59 -30.50 -9.22 -11.69
CA LEU A 59 -31.81 -8.72 -11.24
C LEU A 59 -32.98 -9.11 -12.16
N GLN A 60 -32.72 -9.75 -13.29
CA GLN A 60 -33.74 -10.30 -14.19
C GLN A 60 -33.89 -11.81 -14.02
N ASP A 61 -32.79 -12.56 -13.85
CA ASP A 61 -32.83 -13.99 -13.50
C ASP A 61 -33.42 -14.18 -12.09
N GLY A 62 -32.83 -13.54 -11.07
CA GLY A 62 -33.32 -13.57 -9.68
C GLY A 62 -34.63 -12.79 -9.45
N GLY A 63 -35.40 -12.51 -10.50
CA GLY A 63 -36.73 -11.91 -10.46
C GLY A 63 -37.87 -12.91 -10.65
N GLU A 64 -37.61 -14.15 -11.07
CA GLU A 64 -38.66 -15.17 -11.30
C GLU A 64 -38.77 -16.21 -10.17
N SER A 65 -37.77 -16.34 -9.29
CA SER A 65 -37.72 -17.35 -8.21
C SER A 65 -38.39 -16.97 -6.86
N GLU A 66 -39.11 -15.84 -6.78
CA GLU A 66 -39.98 -15.50 -5.63
C GLU A 66 -41.41 -16.10 -5.70
N MET A 67 -41.67 -17.04 -6.62
CA MET A 67 -42.77 -17.99 -6.44
C MET A 67 -42.35 -19.13 -5.50
N GLU A 68 -43.26 -19.55 -4.62
CA GLU A 68 -43.06 -20.71 -3.73
C GLU A 68 -42.51 -21.90 -4.53
N SER A 69 -41.27 -22.31 -4.26
CA SER A 69 -40.67 -23.50 -4.88
C SER A 69 -41.63 -24.67 -4.66
N PRO A 70 -42.17 -25.31 -5.73
CA PRO A 70 -43.18 -26.35 -5.59
C PRO A 70 -42.51 -27.56 -4.96
N GLY A 71 -42.67 -27.69 -3.63
CA GLY A 71 -41.85 -28.52 -2.76
C GLY A 71 -41.40 -29.81 -3.42
N VAL A 72 -40.08 -29.95 -3.61
CA VAL A 72 -39.50 -30.95 -4.50
C VAL A 72 -39.62 -32.33 -3.87
N THR A 73 -40.78 -32.97 -4.10
CA THR A 73 -41.10 -34.27 -3.53
C THR A 73 -40.54 -35.43 -4.36
N GLY A 74 -40.16 -36.49 -3.66
CA GLY A 74 -39.67 -37.73 -4.23
C GLY A 74 -38.16 -37.77 -4.49
N CYS A 75 -37.71 -38.96 -4.86
CA CYS A 75 -36.31 -39.24 -5.19
C CYS A 75 -35.88 -38.59 -6.52
N TRP A 76 -34.58 -38.67 -6.84
CA TRP A 76 -34.08 -38.32 -8.16
C TRP A 76 -34.68 -39.22 -9.26
N GLU A 77 -34.76 -38.76 -10.52
CA GLU A 77 -35.47 -39.48 -11.61
C GLU A 77 -34.90 -40.88 -11.93
N TYR A 78 -33.63 -41.13 -11.57
CA TYR A 78 -32.96 -42.42 -11.74
C TYR A 78 -33.16 -43.37 -10.55
N GLN A 79 -33.64 -42.87 -9.41
CA GLN A 79 -33.84 -43.63 -8.17
C GLN A 79 -35.28 -44.14 -8.02
N THR A 80 -35.44 -45.24 -7.30
CA THR A 80 -36.74 -45.82 -6.94
C THR A 80 -37.07 -45.54 -5.47
N GLU A 81 -38.31 -45.11 -5.18
CA GLU A 81 -38.82 -45.06 -3.80
C GLU A 81 -39.05 -46.48 -3.25
N ILE A 82 -38.45 -46.79 -2.11
CA ILE A 82 -38.57 -48.08 -1.43
C ILE A 82 -38.93 -47.90 0.04
N LEU A 83 -39.67 -48.86 0.60
CA LEU A 83 -40.01 -48.96 2.01
C LEU A 83 -39.36 -50.22 2.59
N LEU A 84 -38.68 -50.07 3.73
CA LEU A 84 -37.97 -51.15 4.43
C LEU A 84 -38.48 -51.18 5.88
N GLY A 85 -39.03 -52.32 6.31
CA GLY A 85 -39.70 -52.42 7.62
C GLY A 85 -40.85 -51.40 7.75
N ALA A 86 -40.87 -50.66 8.86
CA ALA A 86 -41.78 -49.53 9.11
C ALA A 86 -41.08 -48.15 9.09
N ASN A 87 -39.86 -48.08 8.54
CA ASN A 87 -39.07 -46.85 8.44
C ASN A 87 -39.72 -45.79 7.52
N PRO A 88 -39.22 -44.54 7.52
CA PRO A 88 -39.44 -43.61 6.43
C PRO A 88 -39.08 -44.20 5.06
N THR A 89 -39.64 -43.62 3.99
CA THR A 89 -39.28 -44.01 2.61
C THR A 89 -37.81 -43.68 2.32
N TYR A 90 -37.12 -44.61 1.68
CA TYR A 90 -35.77 -44.43 1.15
C TYR A 90 -35.78 -44.31 -0.37
N CYS A 91 -34.72 -43.72 -0.90
CA CYS A 91 -34.39 -43.63 -2.31
C CYS A 91 -33.28 -44.64 -2.62
N PHE A 92 -33.47 -45.42 -3.68
CA PHE A 92 -32.61 -46.53 -4.06
C PHE A 92 -32.17 -46.40 -5.52
N ASP A 93 -30.86 -46.29 -5.74
CA ASP A 93 -30.24 -46.14 -7.06
C ASP A 93 -30.04 -47.51 -7.75
N GLY A 94 -29.46 -48.47 -7.02
CA GLY A 94 -29.27 -49.83 -7.54
C GLY A 94 -28.53 -50.75 -6.59
N THR A 95 -28.22 -51.95 -7.08
CA THR A 95 -27.34 -52.91 -6.40
C THR A 95 -26.01 -52.99 -7.15
N TYR A 96 -24.95 -52.46 -6.55
CA TYR A 96 -23.58 -52.64 -7.02
C TYR A 96 -23.15 -54.09 -6.74
N SER A 97 -22.27 -54.65 -7.58
CA SER A 97 -21.75 -56.00 -7.33
C SER A 97 -20.40 -56.26 -7.98
N ALA A 98 -19.48 -56.83 -7.20
CA ALA A 98 -18.14 -57.24 -7.62
C ALA A 98 -18.02 -58.76 -7.62
N ALA A 99 -17.11 -59.29 -8.43
CA ALA A 99 -16.73 -60.70 -8.37
C ALA A 99 -15.60 -60.89 -7.34
N ILE A 100 -15.67 -61.96 -6.55
CA ILE A 100 -14.75 -62.24 -5.45
C ILE A 100 -14.34 -63.71 -5.45
N GLU A 101 -13.20 -63.98 -4.83
CA GLU A 101 -12.74 -65.31 -4.43
C GLU A 101 -12.63 -65.33 -2.90
N LEU A 102 -13.30 -66.29 -2.26
CA LEU A 102 -13.35 -66.45 -0.81
C LEU A 102 -12.45 -67.60 -0.33
N LYS A 103 -11.73 -67.37 0.77
CA LYS A 103 -11.02 -68.43 1.51
C LYS A 103 -11.24 -68.28 3.01
N THR A 104 -11.42 -69.38 3.71
CA THR A 104 -11.72 -69.43 5.14
C THR A 104 -10.58 -70.06 5.94
N SER A 105 -10.43 -69.68 7.21
CA SER A 105 -9.54 -70.32 8.18
C SER A 105 -10.32 -70.95 9.34
N GLU A 106 -9.72 -71.95 10.01
CA GLU A 106 -10.32 -72.62 11.18
C GLU A 106 -10.58 -71.66 12.37
N ASP A 107 -9.88 -70.52 12.43
CA ASP A 107 -9.99 -69.51 13.50
C ASP A 107 -10.96 -68.36 13.18
N GLN A 108 -12.04 -68.64 12.44
CA GLN A 108 -13.12 -67.70 12.07
C GLN A 108 -12.65 -66.46 11.27
N HIS A 109 -11.58 -66.62 10.49
CA HIS A 109 -11.12 -65.60 9.53
C HIS A 109 -11.54 -65.93 8.10
N ILE A 110 -11.77 -64.86 7.33
CA ILE A 110 -12.05 -64.87 5.90
C ILE A 110 -10.99 -64.01 5.22
N ARG A 111 -10.43 -64.51 4.11
CA ARG A 111 -9.66 -63.75 3.15
C ARG A 111 -10.49 -63.68 1.86
N GLU A 112 -10.88 -62.46 1.51
CA GLU A 112 -11.65 -62.13 0.32
C GLU A 112 -10.74 -61.40 -0.66
N SER A 113 -10.84 -61.71 -1.95
CA SER A 113 -10.10 -60.98 -2.98
C SER A 113 -10.91 -60.83 -4.26
N GLY A 114 -10.97 -59.62 -4.81
CA GLY A 114 -11.74 -59.31 -6.01
C GLY A 114 -11.12 -58.18 -6.82
N GLU A 115 -11.74 -57.83 -7.94
CA GLU A 115 -11.35 -56.66 -8.74
C GLU A 115 -11.96 -55.38 -8.16
N ASP A 116 -11.10 -54.38 -7.92
CA ASP A 116 -11.47 -53.02 -7.53
C ASP A 116 -11.91 -52.25 -8.78
N GLN A 117 -13.21 -51.91 -8.83
CA GLN A 117 -13.84 -51.21 -9.95
C GLN A 117 -13.66 -49.68 -9.90
N GLU A 118 -13.22 -49.11 -8.78
CA GLU A 118 -13.09 -47.66 -8.56
C GLU A 118 -11.65 -47.20 -8.85
N TYR A 119 -10.65 -47.92 -8.32
CA TYR A 119 -9.23 -47.60 -8.45
C TYR A 119 -8.49 -48.44 -9.49
N GLY A 120 -9.08 -49.56 -9.95
CA GLY A 120 -8.54 -50.40 -11.02
C GLY A 120 -7.39 -51.28 -10.56
N GLY A 121 -7.71 -52.40 -9.90
CA GLY A 121 -6.72 -53.36 -9.43
C GLY A 121 -7.35 -54.62 -8.83
N THR A 122 -6.57 -55.39 -8.07
CA THR A 122 -7.08 -56.49 -7.24
C THR A 122 -6.91 -56.14 -5.77
N TYR A 123 -7.99 -56.14 -4.99
CA TYR A 123 -7.90 -56.01 -3.54
C TYR A 123 -7.76 -57.38 -2.87
N VAL A 124 -7.23 -57.39 -1.65
CA VAL A 124 -7.28 -58.52 -0.72
C VAL A 124 -7.68 -57.95 0.63
N SER A 125 -8.81 -58.42 1.16
CA SER A 125 -9.35 -58.06 2.47
C SER A 125 -9.24 -59.27 3.40
N GLU A 126 -8.74 -59.08 4.61
CA GLU A 126 -8.77 -60.09 5.66
C GLU A 126 -9.65 -59.59 6.80
N TYR A 127 -10.59 -60.42 7.24
CA TYR A 127 -11.48 -60.09 8.35
C TYR A 127 -11.79 -61.31 9.22
N ARG A 128 -11.95 -61.06 10.53
CA ARG A 128 -12.51 -62.03 11.47
C ARG A 128 -14.01 -61.78 11.61
N TRP A 129 -14.80 -62.83 11.83
CA TRP A 129 -16.23 -62.70 12.18
C TRP A 129 -16.57 -63.39 13.52
N GLU A 130 -17.60 -62.88 14.20
CA GLU A 130 -18.20 -63.51 15.38
C GLU A 130 -19.68 -63.11 15.52
N ASP A 131 -20.52 -64.06 15.94
CA ASP A 131 -21.95 -63.84 16.16
C ASP A 131 -22.16 -63.30 17.59
N VAL A 132 -22.91 -62.20 17.71
CA VAL A 132 -23.13 -61.47 18.98
C VAL A 132 -24.61 -61.14 19.12
N ASP A 133 -25.29 -61.92 19.95
CA ASP A 133 -26.76 -61.93 20.09
C ASP A 133 -27.46 -62.03 18.72
N ASP A 134 -28.27 -61.04 18.35
CA ASP A 134 -29.00 -60.94 17.08
C ASP A 134 -28.20 -60.23 15.97
N SER A 135 -26.89 -60.02 16.17
CA SER A 135 -25.97 -59.30 15.26
C SER A 135 -24.73 -60.13 14.92
N VAL A 136 -23.99 -59.70 13.90
CA VAL A 136 -22.70 -60.29 13.48
C VAL A 136 -21.66 -59.17 13.44
N VAL A 137 -20.46 -59.41 13.98
CA VAL A 137 -19.37 -58.42 13.99
C VAL A 137 -18.27 -58.85 13.05
N TYR A 138 -17.94 -58.01 12.06
CA TYR A 138 -16.77 -58.21 11.20
C TYR A 138 -15.64 -57.27 11.60
N GLY A 139 -14.49 -57.85 11.96
CA GLY A 139 -13.25 -57.15 12.25
C GLY A 139 -12.31 -57.19 11.06
N PHE A 140 -12.32 -56.15 10.24
CA PHE A 140 -11.38 -56.00 9.12
C PHE A 140 -9.98 -55.68 9.63
N VAL A 141 -8.97 -56.34 9.08
CA VAL A 141 -7.57 -56.14 9.45
C VAL A 141 -7.06 -54.83 8.83
N SER A 142 -6.79 -53.85 9.68
CA SER A 142 -6.21 -52.55 9.29
C SER A 142 -5.19 -52.09 10.33
N GLU A 143 -4.05 -51.57 9.90
CA GLU A 143 -2.93 -51.13 10.76
C GLU A 143 -2.52 -52.17 11.84
N GLU A 144 -2.48 -53.46 11.48
CA GLU A 144 -2.20 -54.61 12.38
C GLU A 144 -3.25 -54.80 13.50
N ARG A 145 -4.47 -54.26 13.34
CA ARG A 145 -5.59 -54.33 14.31
C ARG A 145 -6.91 -54.75 13.66
N TYR A 146 -7.86 -55.21 14.47
CA TYR A 146 -9.24 -55.43 14.02
C TYR A 146 -10.07 -54.15 14.11
N ASN A 147 -10.51 -53.60 12.98
CA ASN A 147 -11.49 -52.52 12.90
C ASN A 147 -12.89 -53.11 12.70
N CYS A 148 -13.81 -52.86 13.62
CA CYS A 148 -15.03 -53.66 13.79
C CYS A 148 -16.28 -52.94 13.28
N TYR A 149 -17.13 -53.67 12.57
CA TYR A 149 -18.42 -53.21 12.11
C TYR A 149 -19.49 -54.22 12.52
N ARG A 150 -20.53 -53.74 13.21
CA ARG A 150 -21.75 -54.51 13.51
C ARG A 150 -22.63 -54.57 12.27
N TYR A 151 -23.14 -55.75 11.97
CA TYR A 151 -24.14 -55.99 10.93
C TYR A 151 -25.32 -56.79 11.50
N ILE A 152 -26.52 -56.57 10.96
CA ILE A 152 -27.73 -57.28 11.39
C ILE A 152 -28.31 -58.04 10.19
N PRO A 153 -28.43 -59.38 10.24
CA PRO A 153 -28.99 -60.17 9.14
C PRO A 153 -30.49 -59.90 8.94
N GLU A 154 -30.91 -59.76 7.68
CA GLU A 154 -32.30 -59.45 7.29
C GLU A 154 -33.32 -60.46 7.84
N PHE A 155 -32.93 -61.73 8.02
CA PHE A 155 -33.82 -62.77 8.54
C PHE A 155 -34.11 -62.68 10.05
N VAL A 156 -33.36 -61.85 10.80
CA VAL A 156 -33.56 -61.61 12.23
C VAL A 156 -34.55 -60.46 12.47
N LEU A 157 -34.71 -59.58 11.47
CA LEU A 157 -35.58 -58.41 11.56
C LEU A 157 -37.06 -58.80 11.52
N ALA A 158 -37.88 -58.16 12.37
CA ALA A 158 -39.33 -58.26 12.29
C ALA A 158 -39.88 -57.51 11.07
N ASP A 159 -40.99 -57.97 10.48
CA ASP A 159 -41.63 -57.36 9.29
C ASP A 159 -41.84 -55.82 9.36
N ASN A 160 -41.90 -55.26 10.57
CA ASN A 160 -42.16 -53.85 10.86
C ASN A 160 -40.98 -53.12 11.57
N TRP A 161 -39.75 -53.61 11.45
CA TRP A 161 -38.57 -53.02 12.10
C TRP A 161 -38.36 -51.54 11.73
N VAL A 162 -37.72 -50.78 12.64
CA VAL A 162 -37.24 -49.40 12.40
C VAL A 162 -35.77 -49.27 12.80
N VAL A 163 -35.05 -48.30 12.24
CA VAL A 163 -33.63 -48.04 12.55
C VAL A 163 -33.42 -47.79 14.06
N GLU A 164 -34.37 -47.16 14.72
CA GLU A 164 -34.33 -46.93 16.17
C GLU A 164 -34.34 -48.24 17.00
N ASP A 165 -34.81 -49.37 16.45
CA ASP A 165 -34.73 -50.69 17.11
C ASP A 165 -33.28 -51.19 17.25
N PHE A 166 -32.31 -50.57 16.56
CA PHE A 166 -30.90 -50.96 16.62
C PHE A 166 -30.08 -50.18 17.65
N ALA A 167 -30.67 -49.15 18.28
CA ALA A 167 -30.00 -48.19 19.15
C ALA A 167 -29.71 -48.68 20.58
N ASP A 168 -29.93 -49.97 20.86
CA ASP A 168 -29.62 -50.61 22.15
C ASP A 168 -28.10 -50.64 22.45
N ASP A 169 -27.77 -50.77 23.75
CA ASP A 169 -26.39 -50.86 24.27
C ASP A 169 -25.66 -52.13 23.78
N PHE A 170 -25.07 -52.09 22.57
CA PHE A 170 -24.36 -53.21 21.97
C PHE A 170 -22.89 -53.31 22.45
N GLU A 171 -22.53 -54.42 23.09
CA GLU A 171 -21.14 -54.72 23.47
C GLU A 171 -20.40 -55.46 22.35
N TYR A 172 -19.30 -54.89 21.86
CA TYR A 172 -18.42 -55.54 20.87
C TYR A 172 -17.53 -56.62 21.52
N PRO A 173 -17.14 -57.70 20.80
CA PRO A 173 -16.26 -58.75 21.32
C PRO A 173 -14.92 -58.25 21.88
N ASP A 174 -14.34 -58.98 22.85
CA ASP A 174 -13.07 -58.64 23.52
C ASP A 174 -11.86 -58.45 22.57
N TRP A 175 -11.89 -59.05 21.37
CA TRP A 175 -10.85 -58.89 20.35
C TRP A 175 -11.02 -57.63 19.50
N CYS A 176 -12.15 -56.93 19.61
CA CYS A 176 -12.42 -55.74 18.83
C CYS A 176 -11.41 -54.62 19.16
N GLY A 177 -10.79 -54.03 18.13
CA GLY A 177 -9.72 -53.06 18.31
C GLY A 177 -8.41 -53.66 18.87
N SER A 178 -8.30 -54.97 19.11
CA SER A 178 -7.04 -55.61 19.51
C SER A 178 -6.04 -55.64 18.35
N ALA A 179 -4.77 -55.93 18.66
CA ALA A 179 -3.82 -56.33 17.62
C ALA A 179 -4.21 -57.68 17.02
N VAL A 180 -3.83 -57.91 15.76
CA VAL A 180 -4.04 -59.18 15.05
C VAL A 180 -2.93 -60.16 15.39
N GLU A 181 -3.29 -61.31 15.95
CA GLU A 181 -2.34 -62.40 16.22
C GLU A 181 -2.28 -63.41 15.06
N ASN A 182 -1.10 -64.01 14.89
CA ASN A 182 -0.84 -65.17 14.01
C ASN A 182 -1.11 -64.98 12.50
N GLN A 183 -1.14 -63.74 11.99
CA GLN A 183 -1.46 -63.48 10.58
C GLN A 183 -0.52 -64.18 9.58
N ASP A 184 0.81 -64.10 9.79
CA ASP A 184 1.82 -64.76 8.95
C ASP A 184 1.75 -66.30 8.97
N SER A 185 1.12 -66.89 9.99
CA SER A 185 1.02 -68.34 10.19
C SER A 185 -0.37 -68.91 9.94
N ARG A 186 -1.35 -68.07 9.57
CA ARG A 186 -2.73 -68.48 9.30
C ARG A 186 -2.85 -69.21 7.97
N VAL A 187 -3.42 -70.42 8.01
CA VAL A 187 -3.73 -71.22 6.82
C VAL A 187 -5.15 -70.90 6.37
N TYR A 188 -5.33 -70.70 5.07
CA TYR A 188 -6.62 -70.41 4.44
C TYR A 188 -6.90 -71.45 3.35
N GLU A 189 -8.10 -72.03 3.34
CA GLU A 189 -8.58 -73.00 2.35
C GLU A 189 -9.82 -72.47 1.62
N GLU A 190 -10.20 -73.06 0.48
CA GLU A 190 -11.43 -72.71 -0.24
C GLU A 190 -12.66 -73.01 0.65
N GLY A 191 -13.55 -72.03 0.82
CA GLY A 191 -14.70 -72.14 1.73
C GLY A 191 -15.73 -71.04 1.53
N ALA A 192 -16.95 -71.28 2.00
CA ALA A 192 -18.08 -70.37 1.85
C ALA A 192 -18.11 -69.29 2.93
N HIS A 193 -18.77 -68.16 2.62
CA HIS A 193 -19.13 -67.15 3.61
C HIS A 193 -20.09 -67.75 4.66
N PRO A 194 -19.95 -67.43 5.97
CA PRO A 194 -20.86 -67.93 7.01
C PRO A 194 -22.32 -67.49 6.79
N TYR A 195 -22.51 -66.36 6.13
CA TYR A 195 -23.80 -65.79 5.74
C TYR A 195 -23.91 -65.73 4.21
N ASP A 196 -23.96 -66.90 3.57
CA ASP A 196 -24.13 -67.04 2.11
C ASP A 196 -25.57 -66.66 1.67
N ASP A 197 -25.67 -65.82 0.64
CA ASP A 197 -26.92 -65.26 0.06
C ASP A 197 -27.84 -64.49 1.05
N VAL A 198 -27.31 -64.04 2.20
CA VAL A 198 -28.05 -63.26 3.21
C VAL A 198 -27.76 -61.76 3.10
N TRP A 199 -28.81 -60.92 3.02
CA TRP A 199 -28.66 -59.47 3.19
C TRP A 199 -28.39 -59.10 4.66
N MET A 200 -27.45 -58.20 4.88
CA MET A 200 -26.99 -57.77 6.20
C MET A 200 -26.86 -56.24 6.22
N TYR A 201 -27.65 -55.60 7.08
CA TYR A 201 -27.69 -54.13 7.24
C TYR A 201 -26.55 -53.67 8.15
N ALA A 202 -25.84 -52.60 7.78
CA ALA A 202 -24.70 -52.08 8.53
C ALA A 202 -25.16 -51.24 9.73
N ALA A 203 -24.96 -51.75 10.94
CA ALA A 203 -25.47 -51.19 12.19
C ALA A 203 -24.37 -50.60 13.10
N HIS A 204 -23.36 -49.98 12.48
CA HIS A 204 -22.19 -49.43 13.18
C HIS A 204 -22.38 -47.97 13.64
N ASP A 205 -23.17 -47.16 12.92
CA ASP A 205 -23.65 -45.84 13.33
C ASP A 205 -25.17 -45.73 13.09
N VAL A 206 -25.93 -46.02 14.14
CA VAL A 206 -27.41 -45.98 14.11
C VAL A 206 -27.94 -44.55 13.92
N GLY A 207 -27.15 -43.52 14.26
CA GLY A 207 -27.50 -42.13 13.97
C GLY A 207 -27.47 -41.87 12.46
N ALA A 208 -26.39 -42.28 11.79
CA ALA A 208 -26.25 -42.18 10.34
C ALA A 208 -27.32 -42.99 9.58
N MET A 209 -27.70 -44.18 10.06
CA MET A 209 -28.71 -45.06 9.43
C MET A 209 -30.08 -44.40 9.18
N THR A 210 -30.44 -43.37 9.96
CA THR A 210 -31.66 -42.57 9.74
C THR A 210 -31.64 -41.77 8.43
N THR A 211 -30.44 -41.57 7.86
CA THR A 211 -30.18 -40.77 6.65
C THR A 211 -29.57 -41.64 5.53
N PHE A 212 -28.64 -42.51 5.87
CA PHE A 212 -27.91 -43.39 4.94
C PHE A 212 -27.88 -44.81 5.51
N LEU A 213 -28.65 -45.71 4.90
CA LEU A 213 -28.74 -47.12 5.29
C LEU A 213 -28.01 -47.99 4.27
N ASP A 214 -26.96 -48.68 4.70
CA ASP A 214 -26.21 -49.63 3.88
C ASP A 214 -26.63 -51.07 4.15
N ALA A 215 -26.75 -51.85 3.08
CA ALA A 215 -26.92 -53.30 3.13
C ALA A 215 -25.93 -53.99 2.19
N HIS A 216 -25.28 -55.05 2.67
CA HIS A 216 -24.40 -55.90 1.86
C HIS A 216 -24.89 -57.35 1.85
N LYS A 217 -24.42 -58.14 0.89
CA LYS A 217 -24.67 -59.58 0.80
C LYS A 217 -23.53 -60.26 0.05
N THR A 218 -23.03 -61.35 0.60
CA THR A 218 -21.96 -62.16 0.00
C THR A 218 -22.53 -63.47 -0.53
N THR A 219 -22.09 -63.90 -1.71
CA THR A 219 -22.31 -65.24 -2.28
C THR A 219 -20.97 -65.88 -2.66
N GLU A 220 -20.94 -67.19 -2.91
CA GLU A 220 -19.76 -68.00 -3.30
C GLU A 220 -18.76 -67.27 -4.23
N ASP A 221 -19.24 -66.55 -5.24
CA ASP A 221 -18.44 -65.90 -6.29
C ASP A 221 -18.57 -64.35 -6.35
N ARG A 222 -19.45 -63.72 -5.55
CA ARG A 222 -19.77 -62.28 -5.69
C ARG A 222 -20.17 -61.61 -4.37
N THR A 223 -19.81 -60.33 -4.22
CA THR A 223 -20.42 -59.43 -3.22
C THR A 223 -21.42 -58.50 -3.89
N TYR A 224 -22.45 -58.10 -3.15
CA TYR A 224 -23.51 -57.17 -3.55
C TYR A 224 -23.69 -56.09 -2.49
N HIS A 225 -23.76 -54.83 -2.92
CA HIS A 225 -23.95 -53.68 -2.03
C HIS A 225 -25.15 -52.84 -2.46
N ARG A 226 -25.90 -52.32 -1.50
CA ARG A 226 -27.02 -51.41 -1.68
C ARG A 226 -26.90 -50.25 -0.72
N HIS A 227 -26.97 -49.05 -1.28
CA HIS A 227 -27.05 -47.81 -0.53
C HIS A 227 -28.49 -47.28 -0.60
N TYR A 228 -29.07 -46.94 0.54
CA TYR A 228 -30.42 -46.40 0.66
C TYR A 228 -30.35 -45.02 1.32
N VAL A 229 -30.72 -43.96 0.60
CA VAL A 229 -30.70 -42.58 1.10
C VAL A 229 -32.10 -42.19 1.55
N ALA A 230 -32.27 -41.62 2.74
CA ALA A 230 -33.59 -41.23 3.24
C ALA A 230 -34.26 -40.21 2.30
N LYS A 231 -35.54 -40.42 1.95
CA LYS A 231 -36.25 -39.57 1.00
C LYS A 231 -36.25 -38.09 1.42
N SER A 232 -36.39 -37.81 2.72
CA SER A 232 -36.31 -36.45 3.25
C SER A 232 -34.94 -35.78 3.08
N PHE A 233 -33.84 -36.56 3.02
CA PHE A 233 -32.52 -36.04 2.69
C PHE A 233 -32.42 -35.72 1.20
N VAL A 234 -32.90 -36.60 0.32
CA VAL A 234 -32.95 -36.35 -1.13
C VAL A 234 -33.89 -35.18 -1.48
N GLU A 235 -35.01 -35.01 -0.79
CA GLU A 235 -35.91 -33.86 -0.96
C GLU A 235 -35.27 -32.54 -0.47
N TRP A 236 -34.46 -32.59 0.59
CA TRP A 236 -33.66 -31.44 1.06
C TRP A 236 -32.52 -31.10 0.10
N GLU A 237 -31.73 -32.09 -0.30
CA GLU A 237 -30.65 -31.98 -1.29
C GLU A 237 -31.19 -31.39 -2.60
N ARG A 238 -32.28 -31.93 -3.14
CA ARG A 238 -32.92 -31.42 -4.37
C ARG A 238 -33.48 -30.01 -4.22
N ALA A 239 -33.79 -29.55 -3.01
CA ALA A 239 -34.19 -28.17 -2.75
C ALA A 239 -32.98 -27.21 -2.64
N GLU A 240 -31.82 -27.70 -2.19
CA GLU A 240 -30.56 -26.94 -2.10
C GLU A 240 -29.86 -26.85 -3.47
N TRP A 241 -29.56 -27.99 -4.11
CA TRP A 241 -29.00 -28.03 -5.47
C TRP A 241 -29.97 -27.48 -6.53
N GLY A 242 -31.27 -27.51 -6.27
CA GLY A 242 -32.29 -26.85 -7.08
C GLY A 242 -32.17 -25.32 -7.08
N ALA A 243 -31.46 -24.73 -6.11
CA ALA A 243 -31.18 -23.30 -6.04
C ALA A 243 -29.80 -22.92 -6.63
N GLU A 244 -28.86 -23.86 -6.83
CA GLU A 244 -27.56 -23.57 -7.46
C GLU A 244 -27.65 -23.20 -8.95
N GLY A 245 -28.81 -23.41 -9.59
CA GLY A 245 -29.07 -22.96 -10.96
C GLY A 245 -29.24 -21.45 -11.10
N ASP A 246 -29.65 -20.75 -10.03
CA ASP A 246 -29.82 -19.30 -10.02
C ASP A 246 -28.48 -18.62 -9.71
N PHE A 247 -28.02 -17.70 -10.58
CA PHE A 247 -26.88 -16.85 -10.24
C PHE A 247 -27.20 -16.06 -8.96
N PRO A 248 -26.44 -16.25 -7.86
CA PRO A 248 -26.90 -15.81 -6.54
C PRO A 248 -27.09 -14.30 -6.52
N SER A 249 -28.30 -13.86 -6.15
CA SER A 249 -28.68 -12.45 -6.08
C SER A 249 -27.79 -11.64 -5.13
N GLU A 250 -27.09 -12.31 -4.20
CA GLU A 250 -26.02 -11.76 -3.37
C GLU A 250 -24.87 -11.13 -4.19
N MET A 251 -24.59 -11.61 -5.40
CA MET A 251 -23.62 -11.00 -6.33
C MET A 251 -23.95 -9.52 -6.64
N VAL A 252 -25.23 -9.14 -6.58
CA VAL A 252 -25.68 -7.74 -6.77
C VAL A 252 -25.12 -6.82 -5.66
N ILE A 253 -24.92 -7.35 -4.45
CA ILE A 253 -24.32 -6.65 -3.31
C ILE A 253 -22.86 -6.29 -3.61
N CYS A 254 -22.16 -7.06 -4.45
CA CYS A 254 -20.81 -6.76 -4.92
C CYS A 254 -20.79 -5.91 -6.20
N SER A 255 -21.64 -6.22 -7.18
CA SER A 255 -21.62 -5.57 -8.50
C SER A 255 -22.13 -4.13 -8.49
N VAL A 256 -23.09 -3.78 -7.64
CA VAL A 256 -23.63 -2.42 -7.54
C VAL A 256 -22.63 -1.44 -6.90
N PRO A 257 -21.98 -1.73 -5.75
CA PRO A 257 -20.89 -0.90 -5.23
C PRO A 257 -19.70 -0.80 -6.18
N LEU A 258 -19.32 -1.89 -6.85
CA LEU A 258 -18.26 -1.87 -7.87
C LEU A 258 -18.61 -0.91 -9.02
N THR A 259 -19.85 -0.97 -9.52
CA THR A 259 -20.36 -0.05 -10.54
C THR A 259 -20.29 1.41 -10.08
N LEU A 260 -20.69 1.69 -8.83
CA LEU A 260 -20.58 3.04 -8.25
C LEU A 260 -19.13 3.52 -8.13
N VAL A 261 -18.21 2.65 -7.68
CA VAL A 261 -16.77 2.97 -7.60
C VAL A 261 -16.19 3.26 -8.99
N LEU A 262 -16.54 2.47 -10.01
CA LEU A 262 -16.14 2.70 -11.39
C LEU A 262 -16.70 4.03 -11.92
N LEU A 263 -17.97 4.37 -11.65
CA LEU A 263 -18.55 5.67 -12.02
C LEU A 263 -17.84 6.85 -11.32
N PHE A 264 -17.43 6.71 -10.05
CA PHE A 264 -16.65 7.73 -9.35
C PHE A 264 -15.21 7.87 -9.88
N ALA A 265 -14.60 6.77 -10.35
CA ALA A 265 -13.27 6.76 -10.98
C ALA A 265 -13.31 7.32 -12.41
N ALA A 266 -14.37 7.04 -13.17
CA ALA A 266 -14.64 7.59 -14.49
C ALA A 266 -14.77 9.13 -14.49
N ASP A 267 -15.17 9.73 -13.36
CA ASP A 267 -15.10 11.17 -13.17
C ASP A 267 -13.63 11.63 -13.07
N THR A 268 -12.99 11.83 -14.22
CA THR A 268 -11.64 12.41 -14.32
C THR A 268 -11.65 13.94 -14.38
N ARG A 269 -12.82 14.59 -14.21
CA ARG A 269 -12.97 16.06 -14.32
C ARG A 269 -12.01 16.75 -13.35
N ARG A 270 -11.21 17.68 -13.89
CA ARG A 270 -10.15 18.41 -13.16
C ARG A 270 -10.73 19.01 -11.87
N ARG A 271 -10.12 18.73 -10.73
CA ARG A 271 -10.37 19.50 -9.49
C ARG A 271 -9.85 20.91 -9.73
N VAL A 272 -10.68 21.91 -9.45
CA VAL A 272 -10.37 23.34 -9.61
C VAL A 272 -10.72 24.08 -8.33
N PHE A 273 -9.93 25.09 -8.00
CA PHE A 273 -10.35 26.12 -7.05
C PHE A 273 -10.96 27.26 -7.84
N VAL A 274 -12.15 27.71 -7.46
CA VAL A 274 -12.78 28.92 -7.99
C VAL A 274 -12.77 29.98 -6.90
N VAL A 275 -12.26 31.16 -7.23
CA VAL A 275 -12.22 32.34 -6.37
C VAL A 275 -13.39 33.23 -6.75
N ASP A 276 -14.31 33.45 -5.82
CA ASP A 276 -15.36 34.47 -5.91
C ASP A 276 -15.05 35.59 -4.91
N ARG A 277 -14.52 36.70 -5.45
CA ARG A 277 -14.18 37.91 -4.68
C ARG A 277 -15.42 38.67 -4.21
N GLY A 278 -16.56 38.55 -4.92
CA GLY A 278 -17.82 39.20 -4.55
C GLY A 278 -18.51 38.50 -3.39
N ALA A 279 -18.61 37.17 -3.45
CA ALA A 279 -19.18 36.33 -2.40
C ALA A 279 -18.18 36.01 -1.25
N LYS A 280 -16.98 36.60 -1.26
CA LYS A 280 -15.88 36.34 -0.30
C LYS A 280 -15.61 34.85 -0.07
N SER A 281 -15.55 34.06 -1.14
CA SER A 281 -15.44 32.60 -1.03
C SER A 281 -14.44 31.96 -1.98
N ILE A 282 -13.93 30.81 -1.56
CA ILE A 282 -13.15 29.91 -2.40
C ILE A 282 -13.90 28.57 -2.46
N ILE A 283 -14.09 28.02 -3.65
CA ILE A 283 -14.82 26.75 -3.87
C ILE A 283 -13.89 25.75 -4.57
N ARG A 284 -13.51 24.68 -3.87
CA ARG A 284 -12.87 23.51 -4.50
C ARG A 284 -13.96 22.58 -5.06
N LYS A 285 -14.13 22.57 -6.38
CA LYS A 285 -15.10 21.71 -7.10
C LYS A 285 -14.45 20.97 -8.27
N ARG A 286 -15.19 20.10 -8.98
CA ARG A 286 -14.74 19.56 -10.28
C ARG A 286 -15.17 20.48 -11.43
N ARG A 287 -14.37 20.54 -12.50
CA ARG A 287 -14.66 21.33 -13.70
C ARG A 287 -15.77 20.68 -14.55
N GLY A 288 -16.93 21.32 -14.63
CA GLY A 288 -18.03 20.95 -15.53
C GLY A 288 -19.34 21.62 -15.11
N PRO A 289 -20.45 21.37 -15.84
CA PRO A 289 -21.79 21.81 -15.44
C PRO A 289 -22.43 20.88 -14.39
N PHE A 290 -22.12 19.58 -14.44
CA PHE A 290 -22.66 18.59 -13.51
C PHE A 290 -22.17 18.81 -12.06
N PRO A 291 -22.99 18.50 -11.05
CA PRO A 291 -22.59 18.62 -9.64
C PRO A 291 -21.36 17.77 -9.30
N SER A 292 -20.73 18.11 -8.18
CA SER A 292 -19.61 17.39 -7.58
C SER A 292 -19.50 17.77 -6.12
N PHE A 293 -19.10 16.84 -5.24
CA PHE A 293 -18.73 17.18 -3.87
C PHE A 293 -17.72 18.34 -3.85
N SER A 294 -18.11 19.46 -3.23
CA SER A 294 -17.33 20.69 -3.19
C SER A 294 -17.05 21.11 -1.76
N LYS A 295 -15.80 21.52 -1.47
CA LYS A 295 -15.48 22.22 -0.23
C LYS A 295 -15.45 23.71 -0.49
N THR A 296 -16.31 24.44 0.19
CA THR A 296 -16.37 25.90 0.17
C THR A 296 -15.76 26.44 1.46
N TRP A 297 -14.90 27.44 1.33
CA TRP A 297 -14.52 28.34 2.41
C TRP A 297 -15.28 29.64 2.17
N SER A 298 -16.22 29.98 3.06
CA SER A 298 -16.90 31.29 3.07
C SER A 298 -16.12 32.28 3.93
N ASP A 299 -16.50 33.56 3.84
CA ASP A 299 -15.99 34.63 4.72
C ASP A 299 -14.45 34.73 4.70
N VAL A 300 -13.89 34.51 3.51
CA VAL A 300 -12.45 34.54 3.25
C VAL A 300 -11.97 35.98 3.26
N ASP A 301 -11.02 36.28 4.15
CA ASP A 301 -10.29 37.53 4.13
C ASP A 301 -9.13 37.43 3.13
N PHE A 302 -9.45 37.77 1.88
CA PHE A 302 -8.46 37.86 0.81
C PHE A 302 -7.37 38.90 1.11
N SER A 303 -7.64 39.94 1.91
CA SER A 303 -6.64 40.96 2.25
C SER A 303 -5.62 40.49 3.28
N ALA A 304 -5.98 39.52 4.13
CA ALA A 304 -5.09 38.85 5.06
C ALA A 304 -4.47 37.55 4.51
N THR A 305 -4.51 37.32 3.19
CA THR A 305 -3.84 36.18 2.55
C THR A 305 -2.34 36.45 2.45
N THR A 306 -1.52 35.54 2.97
CA THR A 306 -0.05 35.66 2.96
C THR A 306 0.60 34.55 2.15
N VAL A 307 1.76 34.86 1.56
CA VAL A 307 2.66 33.86 0.98
C VAL A 307 3.86 33.73 1.91
N VAL A 308 4.13 32.51 2.39
CA VAL A 308 5.17 32.25 3.40
C VAL A 308 6.06 31.10 2.94
N ARG A 309 7.38 31.33 2.90
CA ARG A 309 8.36 30.30 2.54
C ARG A 309 8.47 29.26 3.66
N SER A 310 8.64 27.99 3.28
CA SER A 310 8.90 26.89 4.22
C SER A 310 9.61 25.74 3.52
N VAL A 311 10.50 25.07 4.24
CA VAL A 311 10.80 23.67 3.96
C VAL A 311 9.65 22.81 4.50
N ARG A 312 9.25 21.78 3.75
CA ARG A 312 8.35 20.72 4.19
C ARG A 312 9.07 19.39 4.08
N GLU A 313 9.21 18.70 5.20
CA GLU A 313 9.65 17.30 5.22
C GLU A 313 8.57 16.38 4.65
N LYS A 314 9.02 15.34 3.96
CA LYS A 314 8.20 14.18 3.63
C LYS A 314 8.98 12.92 3.99
N GLN A 315 8.41 12.11 4.88
CA GLN A 315 8.85 10.75 5.14
C GLN A 315 8.40 9.81 4.00
N HIS A 316 9.23 8.82 3.71
CA HIS A 316 8.93 7.70 2.81
C HIS A 316 9.35 6.40 3.48
N SER A 317 8.85 5.30 2.92
CA SER A 317 9.15 3.94 3.35
C SER A 317 9.08 3.03 2.13
N THR A 318 10.00 2.09 1.96
CA THR A 318 9.74 0.92 1.11
C THR A 318 8.70 0.01 1.79
N ALA A 319 8.11 -0.91 1.02
CA ALA A 319 7.46 -2.07 1.64
C ALA A 319 8.57 -3.03 2.10
N ALA A 320 8.43 -3.59 3.30
CA ALA A 320 9.29 -4.71 3.71
C ALA A 320 8.99 -5.93 2.82
N THR A 321 10.02 -6.67 2.46
CA THR A 321 9.93 -7.99 1.81
C THR A 321 10.44 -9.05 2.78
N GLU A 322 10.26 -10.33 2.45
CA GLU A 322 10.73 -11.44 3.30
C GLU A 322 12.27 -11.41 3.45
N ASP A 323 12.99 -10.95 2.43
CA ASP A 323 14.46 -10.82 2.41
C ASP A 323 15.01 -9.45 2.86
N SER A 324 14.18 -8.41 3.06
CA SER A 324 14.66 -7.05 3.37
C SER A 324 13.71 -6.21 4.24
N PRO A 325 14.20 -5.55 5.31
CA PRO A 325 13.39 -4.64 6.11
C PRO A 325 12.99 -3.38 5.32
N ALA A 326 11.93 -2.70 5.76
CA ALA A 326 11.53 -1.42 5.19
C ALA A 326 12.60 -0.34 5.41
N GLU A 327 13.12 0.24 4.33
CA GLU A 327 13.99 1.42 4.37
C GLU A 327 13.15 2.67 4.62
N HIS A 328 13.59 3.52 5.54
CA HIS A 328 12.93 4.77 5.88
C HIS A 328 13.84 5.96 5.62
N TRP A 329 13.35 6.97 4.89
CA TRP A 329 14.09 8.20 4.64
C TRP A 329 13.16 9.42 4.58
N THR A 330 13.72 10.60 4.87
CA THR A 330 13.02 11.89 4.82
C THR A 330 13.60 12.75 3.70
N THR A 331 12.75 13.39 2.90
CA THR A 331 13.17 14.37 1.89
C THR A 331 12.66 15.76 2.21
N ASN A 332 13.53 16.76 2.06
CA ASN A 332 13.23 18.16 2.31
C ASN A 332 12.75 18.86 1.03
N HIS A 333 11.54 19.40 1.07
CA HIS A 333 10.93 20.10 -0.05
C HIS A 333 10.77 21.60 0.28
N PRO A 334 11.70 22.47 -0.14
CA PRO A 334 11.52 23.92 -0.02
C PRO A 334 10.47 24.43 -1.02
N GLY A 335 9.68 25.42 -0.58
CA GLY A 335 8.61 26.00 -1.37
C GLY A 335 7.83 27.09 -0.65
N LEU A 336 6.72 27.52 -1.27
CA LEU A 336 5.87 28.60 -0.81
C LEU A 336 4.48 28.10 -0.41
N ASN A 337 4.05 28.39 0.83
CA ASN A 337 2.67 28.24 1.25
C ASN A 337 1.87 29.48 0.85
N ILE A 338 0.69 29.28 0.25
CA ILE A 338 -0.35 30.32 0.20
C ILE A 338 -1.33 30.06 1.35
N VAL A 339 -1.42 31.01 2.27
CA VAL A 339 -2.14 30.89 3.54
C VAL A 339 -3.32 31.86 3.54
N ILE A 340 -4.54 31.32 3.62
CA ILE A 340 -5.78 32.11 3.67
C ILE A 340 -6.32 32.18 5.11
N ARG A 341 -7.05 33.25 5.41
CA ARG A 341 -7.91 33.35 6.61
C ARG A 341 -9.39 33.32 6.21
N TYR A 342 -10.20 32.62 6.99
CA TYR A 342 -11.64 32.49 6.77
C TYR A 342 -12.37 32.38 8.11
N GLY A 343 -13.32 33.28 8.38
CA GLY A 343 -13.88 33.43 9.72
C GLY A 343 -12.79 33.70 10.76
N GLN A 344 -12.64 32.83 11.77
CA GLN A 344 -11.56 32.86 12.77
C GLN A 344 -10.42 31.88 12.49
N HIS A 345 -10.43 31.18 11.35
CA HIS A 345 -9.48 30.10 11.03
C HIS A 345 -8.44 30.52 9.98
N GLN A 346 -7.28 29.88 10.04
CA GLN A 346 -6.18 30.03 9.07
C GLN A 346 -5.90 28.67 8.43
N GLN A 347 -5.65 28.64 7.11
CA GLN A 347 -5.43 27.39 6.36
C GLN A 347 -4.38 27.58 5.26
N VAL A 348 -3.42 26.67 5.18
CA VAL A 348 -2.56 26.53 3.99
C VAL A 348 -3.41 25.96 2.86
N LEU A 349 -3.74 26.79 1.85
CA LEU A 349 -4.56 26.36 0.72
C LEU A 349 -3.71 25.58 -0.30
N LEU A 350 -2.55 26.14 -0.64
CA LEU A 350 -1.63 25.62 -1.66
C LEU A 350 -0.21 25.61 -1.09
N PHE A 351 0.57 24.60 -1.45
CA PHE A 351 2.03 24.61 -1.31
C PHE A 351 2.66 24.45 -2.69
N PHE A 352 3.55 25.37 -3.07
CA PHE A 352 4.29 25.36 -4.33
C PHE A 352 5.74 24.97 -4.06
N GLU A 353 6.09 23.72 -4.36
CA GLU A 353 7.43 23.16 -4.22
C GLU A 353 8.35 23.80 -5.27
N ASP A 354 9.30 24.62 -4.83
CA ASP A 354 10.18 25.39 -5.71
C ASP A 354 11.59 24.79 -5.83
N GLY A 355 11.98 23.92 -4.88
CA GLY A 355 13.31 23.33 -4.82
C GLY A 355 14.42 24.40 -4.88
N GLY A 356 14.25 25.48 -4.11
CA GLY A 356 15.14 26.64 -4.04
C GLY A 356 14.73 27.82 -4.94
N ASN A 357 14.08 27.58 -6.09
CA ASN A 357 13.89 28.60 -7.12
C ASN A 357 12.41 29.00 -7.31
N VAL A 358 11.98 30.06 -6.61
CA VAL A 358 10.62 30.63 -6.65
C VAL A 358 10.10 30.88 -8.09
N ASN A 359 10.98 31.18 -9.04
CA ASN A 359 10.60 31.49 -10.43
C ASN A 359 9.94 30.31 -11.16
N VAL A 360 10.12 29.06 -10.70
CA VAL A 360 9.45 27.86 -11.24
C VAL A 360 7.92 27.98 -11.23
N HIS A 361 7.36 28.74 -10.28
CA HIS A 361 5.92 28.93 -10.11
C HIS A 361 5.45 30.39 -10.10
N ALA A 362 6.37 31.36 -10.25
CA ALA A 362 6.10 32.79 -10.08
C ALA A 362 4.90 33.32 -10.90
N GLN A 363 4.72 32.92 -12.17
CA GLN A 363 3.58 33.36 -12.97
C GLN A 363 2.24 32.87 -12.39
N VAL A 364 2.15 31.58 -12.04
CA VAL A 364 0.90 30.96 -11.53
C VAL A 364 0.54 31.51 -10.15
N ILE A 365 1.55 31.80 -9.32
CA ILE A 365 1.34 32.46 -8.02
C ILE A 365 0.92 33.93 -8.26
N SER A 366 1.57 34.64 -9.17
CA SER A 366 1.23 36.04 -9.51
C SER A 366 -0.22 36.18 -9.99
N ASP A 367 -0.62 35.37 -10.97
CA ASP A 367 -1.99 35.34 -11.48
C ASP A 367 -3.01 35.01 -10.35
N PHE A 368 -2.69 34.07 -9.45
CA PHE A 368 -3.56 33.68 -8.35
C PHE A 368 -3.69 34.79 -7.29
N MET A 369 -2.59 35.47 -6.97
CA MET A 369 -2.58 36.62 -6.06
C MET A 369 -3.36 37.80 -6.67
N ALA A 370 -3.16 38.09 -7.96
CA ALA A 370 -3.93 39.08 -8.70
C ALA A 370 -5.44 38.73 -8.72
N ALA A 371 -5.79 37.44 -8.80
CA ALA A 371 -7.17 36.96 -8.78
C ALA A 371 -7.90 37.22 -7.44
N ILE A 372 -7.22 37.06 -6.30
CA ILE A 372 -7.76 37.45 -4.99
C ILE A 372 -7.68 38.98 -4.74
N GLY A 373 -6.95 39.71 -5.58
CA GLY A 373 -6.82 41.16 -5.54
C GLY A 373 -5.60 41.69 -4.79
N LEU A 374 -4.52 40.91 -4.73
CA LEU A 374 -3.23 41.25 -4.14
C LEU A 374 -2.12 41.30 -5.21
N GLU A 375 -1.10 42.13 -5.00
CA GLU A 375 0.12 42.08 -5.81
C GLU A 375 1.09 41.00 -5.32
N PHE A 376 1.87 40.44 -6.23
CA PHE A 376 2.92 39.46 -5.94
C PHE A 376 4.21 39.82 -6.66
N GLN A 377 5.32 39.86 -5.94
CA GLN A 377 6.65 40.14 -6.49
C GLN A 377 7.61 39.08 -5.93
N ALA A 378 7.99 38.10 -6.76
CA ALA A 378 8.85 36.98 -6.35
C ALA A 378 10.16 37.44 -5.69
N VAL A 379 10.70 38.58 -6.14
CA VAL A 379 11.93 39.22 -5.63
C VAL A 379 11.81 39.68 -4.16
N ARG A 380 10.59 39.86 -3.62
CA ARG A 380 10.37 40.29 -2.22
C ARG A 380 10.24 39.14 -1.22
N ILE A 381 10.26 37.89 -1.67
CA ILE A 381 10.21 36.74 -0.76
C ILE A 381 11.65 36.36 -0.45
N SER A 382 12.17 36.88 0.66
CA SER A 382 13.50 36.54 1.13
C SER A 382 13.61 35.04 1.42
N ASN A 383 14.83 34.52 1.25
CA ASN A 383 15.14 33.18 1.72
C ASN A 383 15.59 33.28 3.18
N PRO A 384 14.90 32.67 4.16
CA PRO A 384 15.30 32.77 5.56
C PRO A 384 16.74 32.24 5.77
N ASP A 385 17.12 31.18 5.04
CA ASP A 385 18.48 30.64 5.09
C ASP A 385 19.53 31.62 4.52
N ALA A 386 19.14 32.56 3.63
CA ALA A 386 20.05 33.60 3.14
C ALA A 386 20.12 34.82 4.07
N GLU A 387 19.07 35.07 4.89
CA GLU A 387 19.13 36.06 5.97
C GLU A 387 20.07 35.60 7.10
N LEU A 388 20.28 34.28 7.25
CA LEU A 388 21.27 33.71 8.18
C LEU A 388 22.73 33.99 7.76
N TYR A 389 23.02 34.00 6.46
CA TYR A 389 24.37 34.24 5.91
C TYR A 389 24.65 35.71 5.54
N ALA A 390 23.61 36.55 5.40
CA ALA A 390 23.78 37.98 5.31
C ALA A 390 24.40 38.54 6.60
N ARG A 391 25.22 39.61 6.51
CA ARG A 391 25.77 40.28 7.70
C ARG A 391 24.60 40.78 8.58
N PRO A 392 24.42 40.29 9.83
CA PRO A 392 23.40 40.85 10.69
C PRO A 392 23.80 42.27 11.07
N THR A 393 22.80 43.12 11.28
CA THR A 393 22.99 44.38 12.00
C THR A 393 22.76 44.15 13.49
N LEU A 394 23.32 45.01 14.35
CA LEU A 394 23.02 44.98 15.78
C LEU A 394 21.51 45.14 16.04
N GLN A 395 20.81 45.89 15.18
CA GLN A 395 19.36 46.04 15.20
C GLN A 395 18.64 44.70 14.92
N TYR A 396 19.07 43.92 13.92
CA TYR A 396 18.50 42.59 13.65
C TYR A 396 18.66 41.63 14.85
N LEU A 397 19.83 41.62 15.49
CA LEU A 397 20.07 40.81 16.69
C LEU A 397 19.21 41.27 17.88
N ALA A 398 19.01 42.58 18.03
CA ALA A 398 18.14 43.14 19.08
C ALA A 398 16.64 42.82 18.86
N GLU A 399 16.14 42.99 17.62
CA GLU A 399 14.74 42.79 17.27
C GLU A 399 14.34 41.31 17.27
N SER A 400 15.22 40.41 16.82
CA SER A 400 14.95 38.97 16.77
C SER A 400 14.89 38.30 18.14
N ASN A 401 15.63 38.80 19.13
CA ASN A 401 15.82 38.14 20.43
C ASN A 401 15.44 39.00 21.66
N GLY A 402 14.85 40.19 21.46
CA GLY A 402 14.22 40.97 22.54
C GLY A 402 15.20 41.65 23.50
N VAL A 403 16.40 41.99 23.02
CA VAL A 403 17.48 42.62 23.82
C VAL A 403 17.00 43.95 24.42
N SER A 404 16.94 44.02 25.75
CA SER A 404 16.42 45.19 26.48
C SER A 404 17.50 46.05 27.16
N LYS A 405 18.75 45.57 27.20
CA LYS A 405 19.95 46.24 27.73
C LYS A 405 21.17 45.75 26.95
N TRP A 406 22.29 46.46 27.04
CA TRP A 406 23.57 46.05 26.47
C TRP A 406 24.57 45.81 27.59
N ASP A 407 24.89 44.55 27.82
CA ASP A 407 25.71 44.03 28.91
C ASP A 407 26.53 42.81 28.48
N ASP A 408 27.37 42.27 29.37
CA ASP A 408 28.18 41.08 29.10
C ASP A 408 27.34 39.83 28.78
N HIS A 409 26.08 39.79 29.22
CA HIS A 409 25.14 38.72 28.86
C HIS A 409 24.72 38.81 27.40
N THR A 410 24.39 40.01 26.95
CA THR A 410 24.11 40.31 25.53
C THR A 410 25.34 40.09 24.64
N ALA A 411 26.54 40.34 25.17
CA ALA A 411 27.79 40.04 24.46
C ALA A 411 28.01 38.53 24.27
N ASN A 412 27.71 37.69 25.28
CA ASN A 412 27.72 36.24 25.12
C ASN A 412 26.81 35.82 23.96
N PHE A 413 25.58 36.35 23.88
CA PHE A 413 24.65 36.04 22.79
C PHE A 413 25.21 36.41 21.39
N ILE A 414 25.83 37.59 21.24
CA ILE A 414 26.48 37.99 19.97
C ILE A 414 27.61 37.02 19.59
N ILE A 415 28.38 36.54 20.58
CA ILE A 415 29.47 35.58 20.40
C ILE A 415 28.92 34.18 20.07
N THR A 416 27.82 33.74 20.69
CA THR A 416 27.12 32.49 20.34
C THR A 416 26.68 32.52 18.88
N TRP A 417 25.96 33.58 18.48
CA TRP A 417 25.51 33.74 17.10
C TRP A 417 26.68 33.70 16.10
N TYR A 418 27.81 34.34 16.44
CA TYR A 418 29.00 34.32 15.59
C TYR A 418 29.50 32.90 15.33
N TYR A 419 29.66 32.10 16.40
CA TYR A 419 30.12 30.71 16.30
C TYR A 419 29.12 29.79 15.58
N GLU A 420 27.81 29.95 15.84
CA GLU A 420 26.76 29.23 15.11
C GLU A 420 26.71 29.61 13.61
N SER A 421 27.15 30.82 13.25
CA SER A 421 27.20 31.30 11.86
C SER A 421 28.47 30.90 11.09
N ASP A 422 29.49 30.36 11.75
CA ASP A 422 30.75 29.95 11.12
C ASP A 422 30.78 28.43 10.86
N PRO A 423 30.62 27.97 9.60
CA PRO A 423 30.59 26.54 9.29
C PRO A 423 31.94 25.83 9.49
N ASN A 424 33.01 26.57 9.83
CA ASN A 424 34.35 26.03 10.11
C ASN A 424 34.67 26.06 11.62
N PHE A 425 33.73 26.41 12.51
CA PHE A 425 34.03 26.68 13.93
C PHE A 425 34.70 25.50 14.65
N ILE A 426 34.19 24.28 14.47
CA ILE A 426 34.72 23.07 15.10
C ILE A 426 36.16 22.75 14.62
N GLU A 427 36.46 22.99 13.35
CA GLU A 427 37.82 22.83 12.77
C GLU A 427 38.83 23.76 13.44
N LYS A 428 38.43 25.00 13.79
CA LYS A 428 39.28 26.01 14.43
C LYS A 428 39.47 25.78 15.93
N TYR A 429 38.44 25.22 16.59
CA TYR A 429 38.41 25.05 18.04
C TYR A 429 37.92 23.65 18.45
N PRO A 430 38.68 22.57 18.16
CA PRO A 430 38.23 21.19 18.39
C PRO A 430 37.84 20.87 19.84
N GLN A 431 38.35 21.63 20.81
CA GLN A 431 37.96 21.52 22.22
C GLN A 431 36.47 21.79 22.52
N PHE A 432 35.69 22.31 21.55
CA PHE A 432 34.23 22.42 21.68
C PHE A 432 33.47 21.19 21.16
N GLU A 433 34.09 20.32 20.37
CA GLU A 433 33.47 19.08 19.89
C GLU A 433 33.24 18.07 21.04
N GLU A 434 34.11 18.10 22.04
CA GLU A 434 34.01 17.28 23.27
C GLU A 434 33.39 18.01 24.48
N ASP A 435 32.98 19.29 24.37
CA ASP A 435 32.36 20.03 25.49
C ASP A 435 30.82 19.84 25.47
N PRO A 436 30.23 19.06 26.41
CA PRO A 436 28.80 18.78 26.41
C PRO A 436 27.93 20.02 26.71
N GLU A 437 28.50 21.13 27.17
CA GLU A 437 27.78 22.40 27.32
C GLU A 437 27.56 23.13 25.97
N PHE A 438 28.29 22.74 24.92
CA PHE A 438 28.14 23.24 23.54
C PHE A 438 27.11 22.43 22.74
N MET A 439 27.08 21.11 22.92
CA MET A 439 26.33 20.12 22.12
C MET A 439 24.79 20.06 22.35
N LEU A 440 24.15 21.12 22.85
CA LEU A 440 22.73 21.09 23.25
C LEU A 440 21.96 22.37 22.87
N GLU A 441 21.07 22.27 21.89
CA GLU A 441 19.98 23.20 21.46
C GLU A 441 20.32 24.70 21.20
N PRO A 442 19.82 25.29 20.09
CA PRO A 442 20.41 26.48 19.45
C PRO A 442 20.07 27.84 20.10
N HIS A 443 19.40 27.89 21.24
CA HIS A 443 18.96 29.14 21.89
C HIS A 443 19.13 29.05 23.41
N GLY A 444 19.92 29.95 24.02
CA GLY A 444 19.99 29.98 25.48
C GLY A 444 20.91 31.05 26.09
N ASP A 445 20.54 31.46 27.31
CA ASP A 445 21.25 32.38 28.20
C ASP A 445 22.53 31.77 28.82
N ARG A 446 23.39 31.11 28.02
CA ARG A 446 24.59 30.44 28.53
C ARG A 446 25.77 31.41 28.65
N PRO A 447 26.41 31.53 29.84
CA PRO A 447 27.64 32.29 29.99
C PRO A 447 28.82 31.48 29.45
N PHE A 448 29.52 31.98 28.43
CA PHE A 448 30.77 31.36 27.99
C PHE A 448 31.82 31.37 29.11
N LYS A 449 32.68 30.35 29.14
CA LYS A 449 33.84 30.30 30.04
C LYS A 449 34.74 31.49 29.70
N ALA A 450 35.10 32.31 30.70
CA ALA A 450 35.74 33.62 30.51
C ALA A 450 37.07 33.57 29.71
N MET A 451 37.73 32.41 29.63
CA MET A 451 38.91 32.18 28.80
C MET A 451 38.65 32.25 27.28
N TYR A 452 37.41 32.04 26.83
CA TYR A 452 37.01 32.15 25.41
C TYR A 452 36.50 33.55 25.04
N ILE A 453 35.73 34.20 25.93
CA ILE A 453 35.22 35.57 25.74
C ILE A 453 36.39 36.56 25.66
N ARG A 454 37.37 36.40 26.56
CA ARG A 454 38.39 37.42 26.83
C ARG A 454 39.25 37.78 25.61
N PRO A 455 39.77 36.83 24.80
CA PRO A 455 40.49 37.18 23.56
C PRO A 455 39.65 37.99 22.57
N LEU A 456 38.35 37.70 22.43
CA LEU A 456 37.45 38.43 21.53
C LEU A 456 37.15 39.85 22.04
N TYR A 457 37.01 40.03 23.36
CA TYR A 457 36.94 41.36 23.95
C TYR A 457 38.25 42.14 23.77
N GLU A 458 39.40 41.55 24.11
CA GLU A 458 40.70 42.22 24.02
C GLU A 458 41.04 42.56 22.55
N GLY A 459 40.64 41.72 21.57
CA GLY A 459 40.73 42.00 20.14
C GLY A 459 39.80 43.13 19.65
N ALA A 460 38.58 43.23 20.19
CA ALA A 460 37.66 44.35 19.95
C ALA A 460 38.07 45.65 20.67
N GLY A 461 39.13 45.63 21.48
CA GLY A 461 39.56 46.76 22.33
C GLY A 461 38.65 47.00 23.54
N LEU A 462 37.92 45.98 23.98
CA LEU A 462 36.93 46.00 25.05
C LEU A 462 37.39 45.18 26.26
N THR A 463 36.64 45.29 27.37
CA THR A 463 36.79 44.43 28.56
C THR A 463 35.46 43.92 29.14
N THR A 464 34.37 44.60 28.78
CA THR A 464 32.95 44.30 29.03
C THR A 464 32.14 45.03 27.95
N VAL A 465 30.90 44.62 27.65
CA VAL A 465 29.95 45.45 26.90
C VAL A 465 29.03 46.21 27.86
N ARG A 466 28.82 47.50 27.63
CA ARG A 466 27.92 48.36 28.43
C ARG A 466 27.08 49.33 27.61
N SER A 467 27.24 49.38 26.30
CA SER A 467 26.47 50.23 25.40
C SER A 467 26.27 49.62 24.00
N THR A 468 25.37 50.23 23.22
CA THR A 468 25.15 49.96 21.80
C THR A 468 26.43 50.06 20.98
N GLU A 469 27.30 51.03 21.27
CA GLU A 469 28.51 51.28 20.50
C GLU A 469 29.60 50.24 20.80
N GLU A 470 29.66 49.74 22.03
CA GLU A 470 30.55 48.64 22.41
C GLU A 470 30.06 47.30 21.84
N ALA A 471 28.75 47.07 21.83
CA ALA A 471 28.15 45.89 21.20
C ALA A 471 28.34 45.90 19.68
N GLN A 472 28.20 47.05 19.02
CA GLN A 472 28.50 47.20 17.59
C GLN A 472 29.99 46.95 17.30
N ARG A 473 30.92 47.47 18.12
CA ARG A 473 32.36 47.20 17.95
C ARG A 473 32.71 45.72 18.08
N LEU A 474 32.09 45.01 19.03
CA LEU A 474 32.26 43.57 19.16
C LEU A 474 31.77 42.85 17.89
N LEU A 475 30.57 43.18 17.41
CA LEU A 475 30.02 42.61 16.17
C LEU A 475 30.90 42.94 14.94
N ASP A 476 31.35 44.19 14.81
CA ASP A 476 32.24 44.63 13.73
C ASP A 476 33.58 43.88 13.76
N HIS A 477 34.16 43.65 14.95
CA HIS A 477 35.39 42.87 15.10
C HIS A 477 35.20 41.40 14.72
N LEU A 478 34.11 40.76 15.17
CA LEU A 478 33.77 39.38 14.81
C LEU A 478 33.52 39.23 13.30
N LEU A 479 32.82 40.18 12.69
CA LEU A 479 32.64 40.22 11.23
C LEU A 479 33.96 40.48 10.49
N ALA A 480 34.87 41.28 11.04
CA ALA A 480 36.19 41.53 10.46
C ALA A 480 37.08 40.28 10.49
N LEU A 481 37.11 39.53 11.60
CA LEU A 481 37.84 38.25 11.68
C LEU A 481 37.38 37.29 10.57
N ARG A 482 36.05 37.14 10.40
CA ARG A 482 35.45 36.32 9.34
C ARG A 482 35.79 36.82 7.93
N ASP A 483 35.77 38.14 7.71
CA ASP A 483 36.06 38.79 6.44
C ASP A 483 37.55 38.77 6.04
N GLU A 484 38.48 38.73 7.00
CA GLU A 484 39.92 38.57 6.71
C GLU A 484 40.23 37.11 6.41
N GLU A 485 39.73 36.18 7.21
CA GLU A 485 39.93 34.74 7.03
C GLU A 485 39.32 34.22 5.72
N THR A 486 38.19 34.78 5.27
CA THR A 486 37.64 34.47 3.93
C THR A 486 38.65 34.84 2.83
N LYS A 487 39.32 35.99 2.94
CA LYS A 487 40.34 36.44 1.97
C LYS A 487 41.64 35.65 2.09
N GLU A 488 41.93 35.04 3.23
CA GLU A 488 43.08 34.14 3.37
C GLU A 488 42.78 32.77 2.77
N LYS A 489 41.62 32.14 3.06
CA LYS A 489 41.19 30.93 2.34
C LYS A 489 41.06 31.17 0.83
N GLU A 490 40.60 32.34 0.36
CA GLU A 490 40.61 32.69 -1.07
C GLU A 490 42.03 32.77 -1.68
N LYS A 491 42.98 33.44 -1.00
CA LYS A 491 44.39 33.49 -1.44
C LYS A 491 45.04 32.10 -1.45
N GLU A 492 44.75 31.27 -0.46
CA GLU A 492 45.30 29.93 -0.33
C GLU A 492 44.77 29.01 -1.45
N ASN A 493 43.45 29.03 -1.71
CA ASN A 493 42.84 28.37 -2.87
C ASN A 493 43.40 28.89 -4.22
N HIS A 494 43.74 30.18 -4.32
CA HIS A 494 44.39 30.75 -5.50
C HIS A 494 45.87 30.32 -5.63
N ALA A 495 46.59 30.18 -4.52
CA ALA A 495 47.97 29.70 -4.49
C ALA A 495 48.07 28.20 -4.80
N GLU A 496 47.13 27.40 -4.31
CA GLU A 496 47.01 25.96 -4.61
C GLU A 496 46.71 25.75 -6.11
N LYS A 497 45.74 26.48 -6.67
CA LYS A 497 45.47 26.49 -8.12
C LYS A 497 46.66 26.99 -8.96
N ALA A 498 47.48 27.89 -8.42
CA ALA A 498 48.72 28.33 -9.08
C ALA A 498 49.86 27.31 -8.95
N ALA A 499 49.81 26.39 -7.98
CA ALA A 499 50.78 25.30 -7.84
C ALA A 499 50.47 24.10 -8.75
N GLU A 500 49.18 23.81 -9.02
CA GLU A 500 48.77 22.79 -10.00
C GLU A 500 48.76 23.29 -11.45
N GLY A 501 48.67 24.62 -11.66
CA GLY A 501 48.53 25.26 -12.97
C GLY A 501 49.84 25.58 -13.71
N GLY A 502 50.47 24.58 -14.32
CA GLY A 502 51.65 24.79 -15.18
C GLY A 502 51.35 25.42 -16.54
N ALA A 503 51.96 26.58 -16.83
CA ALA A 503 52.03 27.28 -18.13
C ALA A 503 50.74 27.95 -18.67
N VAL A 504 50.34 29.04 -17.99
CA VAL A 504 50.15 30.41 -18.54
C VAL A 504 49.84 30.56 -20.04
N ASP A 505 48.72 31.24 -20.34
CA ASP A 505 48.77 32.46 -21.19
C ASP A 505 47.69 33.47 -20.74
N GLU A 506 47.92 34.76 -20.98
CA GLU A 506 47.23 35.88 -20.28
C GLU A 506 45.97 36.40 -20.98
N ILE A 507 44.91 36.72 -20.21
CA ILE A 507 43.89 37.72 -20.55
C ILE A 507 43.52 38.51 -19.28
N GLU A 508 43.90 39.79 -19.23
CA GLU A 508 43.45 40.73 -18.18
C GLU A 508 41.99 41.20 -18.38
N PRO A 509 41.30 41.60 -17.29
CA PRO A 509 39.88 41.98 -17.34
C PRO A 509 39.64 43.37 -17.96
N SER A 510 38.46 43.55 -18.57
CA SER A 510 38.01 44.84 -19.09
C SER A 510 37.28 45.68 -18.02
N GLU A 511 37.93 46.71 -17.51
CA GLU A 511 37.28 47.75 -16.71
C GLU A 511 36.97 49.03 -17.51
N TYR A 512 35.80 49.61 -17.25
CA TYR A 512 35.54 51.06 -17.26
C TYR A 512 34.23 51.35 -16.48
N PRO A 513 34.07 52.52 -15.81
CA PRO A 513 35.10 53.46 -15.37
C PRO A 513 34.95 53.88 -13.89
N ALA A 514 36.02 53.77 -13.10
CA ALA A 514 36.14 54.54 -11.85
C ALA A 514 36.67 55.95 -12.17
N SER A 515 35.90 57.02 -11.90
CA SER A 515 36.34 58.39 -12.15
C SER A 515 36.12 59.35 -10.97
N MET A 516 37.06 59.36 -10.02
CA MET A 516 37.47 60.59 -9.33
C MET A 516 38.98 60.65 -9.23
N ASN A 517 39.61 61.20 -10.28
CA ASN A 517 41.03 61.54 -10.25
C ASN A 517 41.26 62.76 -9.35
N ASN A 518 42.15 62.61 -8.37
CA ASN A 518 43.00 63.72 -7.98
C ASN A 518 44.06 63.92 -9.08
N GLY A 519 44.29 65.14 -9.56
CA GLY A 519 45.39 65.41 -10.51
C GLY A 519 46.77 65.32 -9.83
N GLY A 520 47.89 65.12 -10.52
CA GLY A 520 48.23 65.00 -11.95
C GLY A 520 49.77 64.79 -12.00
N PRO A 521 50.57 65.40 -12.91
CA PRO A 521 50.33 65.85 -14.28
C PRO A 521 51.33 65.23 -15.30
N TRP A 522 51.12 65.48 -16.62
CA TRP A 522 51.95 65.00 -17.77
C TRP A 522 51.91 63.46 -18.02
N GLY A 523 51.86 62.92 -19.25
CA GLY A 523 51.61 63.53 -20.57
C GLY A 523 51.90 62.57 -21.75
N TYR A 524 51.14 62.69 -22.84
CA TYR A 524 51.30 62.02 -24.17
C TYR A 524 51.03 60.50 -24.30
N GLY A 525 50.27 60.13 -25.36
CA GLY A 525 50.29 58.83 -26.07
C GLY A 525 50.86 59.04 -27.49
N PRO A 526 50.38 58.39 -28.59
CA PRO A 526 49.41 57.30 -28.76
C PRO A 526 50.09 56.05 -29.44
N THR A 527 49.67 55.28 -30.47
CA THR A 527 48.53 55.22 -31.44
C THR A 527 48.48 53.82 -32.12
N GLU A 528 47.38 53.48 -32.85
CA GLU A 528 47.32 52.59 -34.06
C GLU A 528 47.68 51.07 -33.91
N GLU A 529 47.20 50.07 -34.69
CA GLU A 529 46.13 50.00 -35.73
C GLU A 529 45.64 48.53 -36.03
N GLU A 530 44.47 48.42 -36.69
CA GLU A 530 44.05 47.44 -37.73
C GLU A 530 44.00 45.87 -37.55
N THR A 531 42.78 45.32 -37.73
CA THR A 531 42.29 44.33 -38.75
C THR A 531 43.13 43.07 -39.18
N ALA A 532 42.60 41.90 -39.64
CA ALA A 532 41.24 41.49 -40.06
C ALA A 532 41.03 39.93 -40.14
N GLN A 533 39.75 39.50 -40.23
CA GLN A 533 39.19 38.45 -41.14
C GLN A 533 39.74 36.99 -41.15
N SER A 534 38.89 35.96 -40.88
CA SER A 534 38.13 35.12 -41.88
C SER A 534 38.69 33.67 -41.93
N THR A 535 38.00 32.54 -42.20
CA THR A 535 36.62 32.18 -42.66
C THR A 535 36.32 30.67 -42.42
N VAL A 536 35.03 30.26 -42.28
CA VAL A 536 34.30 29.10 -42.93
C VAL A 536 35.07 27.78 -43.20
N SER A 537 34.59 26.53 -42.96
CA SER A 537 33.40 25.89 -42.32
C SER A 537 33.65 24.33 -42.30
N LYS A 538 32.75 23.32 -42.15
CA LYS A 538 31.27 23.15 -42.09
C LYS A 538 30.94 21.72 -41.55
N ASP A 539 29.70 21.50 -41.10
CA ASP A 539 29.00 20.19 -40.90
C ASP A 539 29.64 19.18 -39.89
N ASP A 540 28.95 18.17 -39.33
CA ASP A 540 27.63 17.57 -39.65
C ASP A 540 26.85 17.09 -38.39
N GLU A 541 25.65 16.50 -38.58
CA GLU A 541 24.61 16.23 -37.56
C GLU A 541 24.60 14.80 -36.94
N SER A 542 24.35 14.69 -35.63
CA SER A 542 23.74 13.48 -35.02
C SER A 542 23.04 13.77 -33.68
N THR A 543 22.04 12.96 -33.32
CA THR A 543 21.25 13.08 -32.08
C THR A 543 21.16 11.76 -31.31
N GLU A 544 21.25 11.82 -29.98
CA GLU A 544 20.91 10.71 -29.09
C GLU A 544 19.96 11.19 -27.98
N SER A 545 19.23 10.26 -27.36
CA SER A 545 18.29 10.54 -26.25
C SER A 545 18.34 9.40 -25.22
N PRO A 546 18.48 9.70 -23.91
CA PRO A 546 18.53 8.68 -22.86
C PRO A 546 17.14 8.12 -22.49
N PRO A 547 17.08 6.92 -21.87
CA PRO A 547 15.86 6.09 -21.84
C PRO A 547 14.92 6.32 -20.63
N MET A 548 13.78 5.63 -20.67
CA MET A 548 12.94 5.30 -19.51
C MET A 548 12.83 3.78 -19.39
N ASP A 549 13.07 3.23 -18.20
CA ASP A 549 12.69 1.86 -17.86
C ASP A 549 11.35 1.85 -17.10
N SER A 550 10.47 0.90 -17.44
CA SER A 550 9.16 0.73 -16.79
C SER A 550 9.06 -0.59 -16.04
N PHE A 551 8.92 -0.48 -14.72
CA PHE A 551 8.78 -1.60 -13.78
C PHE A 551 7.39 -2.27 -13.91
N TRP A 552 7.25 -3.21 -14.86
CA TRP A 552 6.28 -4.32 -14.86
C TRP A 552 6.70 -5.37 -15.90
N THR A 553 7.24 -6.49 -15.45
CA THR A 553 7.39 -7.71 -16.25
C THR A 553 6.25 -8.69 -15.99
N ARG A 554 5.98 -9.56 -16.95
CA ARG A 554 5.39 -10.88 -16.73
C ARG A 554 5.94 -11.81 -17.81
N ASP A 555 6.46 -12.96 -17.39
CA ASP A 555 7.02 -13.95 -18.28
C ASP A 555 5.90 -14.78 -18.95
N ASP A 556 6.01 -14.98 -20.26
CA ASP A 556 5.25 -15.98 -21.01
C ASP A 556 6.14 -17.19 -21.26
N SER A 557 5.74 -18.35 -20.73
CA SER A 557 6.49 -19.60 -20.81
C SER A 557 5.77 -20.66 -21.65
N GLY A 558 6.42 -21.13 -22.71
CA GLY A 558 6.11 -22.41 -23.35
C GLY A 558 4.88 -22.44 -24.26
N ASN A 559 5.12 -22.58 -25.57
CA ASN A 559 4.11 -23.01 -26.54
C ASN A 559 4.72 -24.15 -27.38
N GLU A 560 4.38 -25.40 -27.06
CA GLU A 560 4.73 -26.59 -27.83
C GLU A 560 3.48 -27.43 -28.05
N ASP A 561 3.06 -27.55 -29.32
CA ASP A 561 2.08 -28.55 -29.80
C ASP A 561 2.18 -28.59 -31.33
N ALA A 562 2.95 -29.53 -31.90
CA ALA A 562 3.27 -29.56 -33.34
C ALA A 562 3.83 -30.88 -33.93
N GLU A 563 3.37 -32.08 -33.51
CA GLU A 563 3.15 -33.28 -34.37
C GLU A 563 2.51 -34.46 -33.60
#